data_AF-A0A933XDV6-F1
#
_entry.id   AF-A0A933XDV6-F1
#
_cell.length_a   1.000
_cell.length_b   1.000
_cell.length_c   1.000
_cell.angle_alpha   90.00
_cell.angle_beta   90.00
_cell.angle_gamma   90.00
#
_symmetry.space_group_name_H-M   'P 1'
#
loop_
_entity.id
_entity.type
_entity.pdbx_description
1 polymer ?
#
loop_
_entity_poly.entity_id
_entity_poly.type
_entity_poly.pdbx_seq_one_letter_code
_entity_poly.pdbx_strand_id
1 'polypeptide(L)'
;MKKIFLLLLAGFFFSSLQAQEKFMVFADYALFKYADNKSTIELYFAFNQRDLKYNFENGEFKGQANLEISIFDKSKDKFVFSDVFGLLSKTNDTSKAKLTNKLIGQQNFTLPVSSYSVKLIGSDFNNRSKTDTVVFNFDLADYDSNKTTLSDIQLSANFAKSSDNKSIFYKNGYEITPNPDALYGMNLNTLYYYFEVYSIKKEMKSEEIYAYFTITDLSNNIVKQVVKPEKYRADAFFEIGKIAIDSLEKGVYLFKAKILDSTSGFYVEKEKKFFVYNKSKEITGNFSDDKSFLTSEYKVMSQENIDNEYDKTLYIRSTPENEEFSKLKTLDEKRRFMFNFWAKRKINPNSPVNDYKIEYFKRVNDANKYYKQGFMDGWKTDKGRIYIVYGKPSEIENHPNEADSKAYEIWSYNNIQGNAICVFAEDEIGGGIYHLVHSTIRGEFSDSDWKTKIKK
;
A
#
# COMPACT_ATOMS: atom_id res chain seq x y z
N MET A 1 -55.28 36.79 -33.87
CA MET A 1 -53.98 36.08 -33.98
C MET A 1 -52.92 36.89 -33.24
N LYS A 2 -52.61 36.54 -31.99
CA LYS A 2 -51.48 37.08 -31.22
C LYS A 2 -50.64 35.89 -30.76
N LYS A 3 -49.44 35.73 -31.31
CA LYS A 3 -48.49 34.68 -30.89
C LYS A 3 -47.80 35.16 -29.61
N ILE A 4 -48.01 34.45 -28.51
CA ILE A 4 -47.25 34.59 -27.26
C ILE A 4 -45.98 33.76 -27.43
N PHE A 5 -44.82 34.41 -27.37
CA PHE A 5 -43.51 33.74 -27.36
C PHE A 5 -43.17 33.42 -25.90
N LEU A 6 -43.25 32.15 -25.51
CA LEU A 6 -42.82 31.68 -24.19
C LEU A 6 -41.30 31.42 -24.28
N LEU A 7 -40.49 32.31 -23.71
CA LEU A 7 -39.06 32.05 -23.52
C LEU A 7 -38.89 31.14 -22.30
N LEU A 8 -38.60 29.85 -22.54
CA LEU A 8 -38.14 28.91 -21.53
C LEU A 8 -36.67 29.21 -21.22
N LEU A 9 -36.43 29.94 -20.12
CA LEU A 9 -35.09 30.13 -19.57
C LEU A 9 -34.70 28.81 -18.86
N ALA A 10 -33.98 27.94 -19.56
CA ALA A 10 -33.36 26.76 -18.95
C ALA A 10 -32.19 27.24 -18.07
N GLY A 11 -32.43 27.33 -16.76
CA GLY A 11 -31.38 27.56 -15.77
C GLY A 11 -30.44 26.36 -15.72
N PHE A 12 -29.25 26.51 -16.32
CA PHE A 12 -28.15 25.58 -16.10
C PHE A 12 -27.70 25.70 -14.63
N PHE A 13 -28.11 24.74 -13.80
CA PHE A 13 -27.43 24.48 -12.53
C PHE A 13 -26.03 23.93 -12.85
N PHE A 14 -25.04 24.81 -12.88
CA PHE A 14 -23.65 24.40 -12.71
C PHE A 14 -23.47 23.93 -11.27
N SER A 15 -23.67 22.64 -11.01
CA SER A 15 -23.08 22.00 -9.84
C SER A 15 -21.56 22.04 -10.06
N SER A 16 -20.88 22.97 -9.39
CA SER A 16 -19.44 22.87 -9.25
C SER A 16 -19.15 21.55 -8.54
N LEU A 17 -18.54 20.61 -9.27
CA LEU A 17 -17.83 19.50 -8.67
C LEU A 17 -16.68 20.09 -7.85
N GLN A 18 -16.97 20.52 -6.62
CA GLN A 18 -15.92 20.72 -5.64
C GLN A 18 -15.30 19.33 -5.41
N ALA A 19 -14.02 19.19 -5.75
CA ALA A 19 -13.25 18.03 -5.35
C ALA A 19 -13.38 17.89 -3.83
N GLN A 20 -14.09 16.86 -3.38
CA GLN A 20 -14.28 16.61 -1.96
C GLN A 20 -12.90 16.38 -1.35
N GLU A 21 -12.52 17.20 -0.38
CA GLU A 21 -11.27 17.01 0.36
C GLU A 21 -11.33 15.66 1.07
N LYS A 22 -10.51 14.72 0.60
CA LYS A 22 -10.50 13.34 1.08
C LYS A 22 -9.84 13.28 2.45
N PHE A 23 -10.64 12.99 3.48
CA PHE A 23 -10.15 12.60 4.80
C PHE A 23 -9.68 11.15 4.72
N MET A 24 -8.48 10.85 5.23
CA MET A 24 -7.90 9.50 5.16
C MET A 24 -7.41 9.04 6.52
N VAL A 25 -7.68 7.78 6.85
CA VAL A 25 -7.11 7.06 7.98
C VAL A 25 -5.91 6.27 7.48
N PHE A 26 -4.73 6.61 7.99
CA PHE A 26 -3.56 5.74 7.84
C PHE A 26 -3.48 4.85 9.06
N ALA A 27 -3.38 3.55 8.89
CA ALA A 27 -3.24 2.63 10.00
C ALA A 27 -2.47 1.38 9.56
N ASP A 28 -1.77 0.79 10.52
CA ASP A 28 -1.07 -0.48 10.41
C ASP A 28 -0.83 -1.02 11.84
N TYR A 29 -0.36 -2.26 11.97
CA TYR A 29 -0.18 -2.92 13.26
C TYR A 29 1.07 -3.81 13.29
N ALA A 30 1.51 -4.12 14.51
CA ALA A 30 2.51 -5.15 14.78
C ALA A 30 2.11 -6.00 15.99
N LEU A 31 2.35 -7.30 15.89
CA LEU A 31 2.10 -8.25 16.97
C LEU A 31 3.36 -8.52 17.79
N PHE A 32 3.20 -8.53 19.12
CA PHE A 32 4.26 -8.77 20.09
C PHE A 32 3.85 -9.82 21.11
N LYS A 33 4.82 -10.53 21.68
CA LYS A 33 4.58 -11.48 22.77
C LYS A 33 4.15 -10.73 24.03
N TYR A 34 3.23 -11.30 24.79
CA TYR A 34 2.89 -10.79 26.13
C TYR A 34 3.07 -11.88 27.20
N ALA A 35 2.26 -12.93 27.15
CA ALA A 35 2.32 -14.05 28.09
C ALA A 35 1.80 -15.32 27.40
N ASP A 36 1.88 -16.47 28.06
CA ASP A 36 1.34 -17.71 27.49
C ASP A 36 -0.15 -17.54 27.14
N ASN A 37 -0.53 -17.92 25.92
CA ASN A 37 -1.89 -17.80 25.38
C ASN A 37 -2.43 -16.35 25.24
N LYS A 38 -1.57 -15.33 25.34
CA LYS A 38 -1.92 -13.92 25.09
C LYS A 38 -0.80 -13.18 24.36
N SER A 39 -1.19 -12.41 23.35
CA SER A 39 -0.26 -11.55 22.61
C SER A 39 -0.80 -10.13 22.58
N THR A 40 0.10 -9.17 22.34
CA THR A 40 -0.26 -7.76 22.23
C THR A 40 -0.32 -7.39 20.76
N ILE A 41 -1.42 -6.77 20.34
CA ILE A 41 -1.46 -5.99 19.11
C ILE A 41 -1.13 -4.53 19.45
N GLU A 42 -0.10 -4.01 18.81
CA GLU A 42 0.23 -2.59 18.79
C GLU A 42 -0.36 -2.01 17.51
N LEU A 43 -1.47 -1.27 17.65
CA LEU A 43 -2.15 -0.60 16.55
C LEU A 43 -1.69 0.86 16.48
N TYR A 44 -1.19 1.27 15.33
CA TYR A 44 -0.75 2.63 15.09
C TYR A 44 -1.55 3.27 13.95
N PHE A 45 -1.86 4.54 14.10
CA PHE A 45 -2.75 5.26 13.18
C PHE A 45 -2.35 6.73 13.04
N ALA A 46 -2.75 7.34 11.92
CA ALA A 46 -2.49 8.73 11.66
C ALA A 46 -3.55 9.41 10.78
N PHE A 47 -3.62 10.74 10.93
CA PHE A 47 -4.45 11.64 10.13
C PHE A 47 -3.62 12.84 9.67
N ASN A 48 -3.82 13.33 8.44
CA ASN A 48 -3.14 14.56 8.03
C ASN A 48 -3.79 15.77 8.71
N GLN A 49 -3.00 16.66 9.29
CA GLN A 49 -3.52 17.88 9.91
C GLN A 49 -4.29 18.77 8.94
N ARG A 50 -3.91 18.79 7.66
CA ARG A 50 -4.56 19.60 6.61
C ARG A 50 -5.94 19.12 6.20
N ASP A 51 -6.30 17.89 6.53
CA ASP A 51 -7.60 17.32 6.14
C ASP A 51 -8.69 17.68 7.17
N LEU A 52 -8.27 18.17 8.35
CA LEU A 52 -9.13 18.59 9.45
C LEU A 52 -9.72 19.98 9.26
N LYS A 53 -10.96 20.13 9.71
CA LYS A 53 -11.63 21.40 9.91
C LYS A 53 -11.22 21.97 11.26
N TYR A 54 -10.76 23.21 11.23
CA TYR A 54 -10.36 23.96 12.43
C TYR A 54 -11.41 24.99 12.79
N ASN A 55 -11.70 25.09 14.09
CA ASN A 55 -12.47 26.17 14.67
C ASN A 55 -11.53 27.06 15.50
N PHE A 56 -11.76 28.37 15.48
CA PHE A 56 -10.98 29.31 16.27
C PHE A 56 -11.56 29.42 17.69
N GLU A 57 -10.78 29.09 18.71
CA GLU A 57 -11.20 29.09 20.11
C GLU A 57 -10.06 29.51 21.03
N ASN A 58 -10.33 30.43 21.96
CA ASN A 58 -9.36 30.89 22.97
C ASN A 58 -8.03 31.38 22.38
N GLY A 59 -8.06 32.04 21.21
CA GLY A 59 -6.87 32.60 20.57
C GLY A 59 -6.09 31.64 19.67
N GLU A 60 -6.53 30.40 19.50
CA GLU A 60 -5.86 29.38 18.70
C GLU A 60 -6.86 28.59 17.84
N PHE A 61 -6.42 28.05 16.70
CA PHE A 61 -7.23 27.15 15.90
C PHE A 61 -7.10 25.71 16.41
N LYS A 62 -8.24 25.04 16.61
CA LYS A 62 -8.31 23.65 17.05
C LYS A 62 -9.05 22.79 16.05
N GLY A 63 -8.42 21.68 15.66
CA GLY A 63 -9.01 20.60 14.89
C GLY A 63 -8.81 19.28 15.64
N GLN A 64 -9.70 18.31 15.45
CA GLN A 64 -9.57 17.01 16.11
C GLN A 64 -9.98 15.89 15.15
N ALA A 65 -9.13 14.87 15.07
CA ALA A 65 -9.49 13.60 14.45
C ALA A 65 -9.98 12.63 15.55
N ASN A 66 -11.06 11.92 15.28
CA ASN A 66 -11.52 10.82 16.11
C ASN A 66 -11.28 9.50 15.40
N LEU A 67 -10.88 8.48 16.15
CA LEU A 67 -10.75 7.11 15.68
C LEU A 67 -11.61 6.21 16.57
N GLU A 68 -12.67 5.66 16.00
CA GLU A 68 -13.40 4.55 16.60
C GLU A 68 -12.70 3.25 16.25
N ILE A 69 -12.39 2.45 17.28
CA ILE A 69 -11.80 1.12 17.13
C ILE A 69 -12.87 0.11 17.51
N SER A 70 -13.03 -0.94 16.71
CA SER A 70 -13.86 -2.10 17.00
C SER A 70 -13.08 -3.38 16.75
N ILE A 71 -13.00 -4.26 17.75
CA ILE A 71 -12.30 -5.54 17.69
C ILE A 71 -13.30 -6.69 17.77
N PHE A 72 -13.19 -7.62 16.83
CA PHE A 72 -14.05 -8.79 16.72
C PHE A 72 -13.21 -10.08 16.68
N ASP A 73 -13.50 -11.04 17.56
CA ASP A 73 -12.93 -12.39 17.55
C ASP A 73 -13.70 -13.23 16.53
N LYS A 74 -13.09 -13.45 15.37
CA LYS A 74 -13.72 -14.14 14.23
C LYS A 74 -13.96 -15.61 14.53
N SER A 75 -13.04 -16.25 15.24
CA SER A 75 -13.14 -17.69 15.54
C SER A 75 -14.26 -18.01 16.50
N LYS A 76 -14.63 -17.04 17.36
CA LYS A 76 -15.71 -17.18 18.35
C LYS A 76 -16.98 -16.43 17.97
N ASP A 77 -17.00 -15.80 16.79
CA ASP A 77 -18.07 -14.91 16.34
C ASP A 77 -18.49 -13.89 17.42
N LYS A 78 -17.50 -13.28 18.09
CA LYS A 78 -17.70 -12.51 19.31
C LYS A 78 -17.10 -11.11 19.23
N PHE A 79 -17.91 -10.10 19.54
CA PHE A 79 -17.44 -8.74 19.79
C PHE A 79 -16.56 -8.68 21.04
N VAL A 80 -15.40 -8.05 20.93
CA VAL A 80 -14.38 -8.01 21.99
C VAL A 80 -14.33 -6.65 22.66
N PHE A 81 -14.25 -5.58 21.86
CA PHE A 81 -13.95 -4.24 22.35
C PHE A 81 -14.38 -3.16 21.36
N SER A 82 -14.82 -2.01 21.87
CA SER A 82 -14.87 -0.77 21.10
C SER A 82 -14.63 0.44 22.00
N ASP A 83 -13.92 1.42 21.47
CA ASP A 83 -13.68 2.72 22.10
C ASP A 83 -13.34 3.78 21.05
N VAL A 84 -13.37 5.05 21.44
CA VAL A 84 -13.12 6.22 20.57
C VAL A 84 -11.94 7.03 21.11
N PHE A 85 -10.94 7.23 20.26
CA PHE A 85 -9.72 7.97 20.59
C PHE A 85 -9.66 9.28 19.80
N GLY A 86 -9.38 10.39 20.49
CA GLY A 86 -9.23 11.71 19.88
C GLY A 86 -7.77 12.14 19.76
N LEU A 87 -7.36 12.59 18.57
CA LEU A 87 -6.09 13.29 18.34
C LEU A 87 -6.35 14.77 18.09
N LEU A 88 -5.90 15.60 19.02
CA LEU A 88 -6.06 17.05 18.95
C LEU A 88 -4.91 17.68 18.14
N SER A 89 -5.27 18.61 17.25
CA SER A 89 -4.35 19.50 16.54
C SER A 89 -4.62 20.93 16.95
N LYS A 90 -3.56 21.65 17.31
CA LYS A 90 -3.59 23.07 17.64
C LYS A 90 -2.62 23.83 16.75
N THR A 91 -3.04 24.99 16.24
CA THR A 91 -2.22 25.82 15.36
C THR A 91 -2.66 27.28 15.42
N ASN A 92 -1.74 28.20 15.12
CA ASN A 92 -2.07 29.61 14.92
C ASN A 92 -2.36 29.95 13.44
N ASP A 93 -2.08 29.02 12.52
CA ASP A 93 -2.22 29.21 11.07
C ASP A 93 -2.82 27.94 10.43
N THR A 94 -3.97 28.09 9.79
CA THR A 94 -4.70 27.00 9.11
C THR A 94 -4.42 26.93 7.61
N SER A 95 -3.46 27.72 7.10
CA SER A 95 -3.06 27.63 5.70
C SER A 95 -2.49 26.24 5.40
N LYS A 96 -2.97 25.62 4.32
CA LYS A 96 -2.58 24.24 3.94
C LYS A 96 -1.07 24.05 3.78
N ALA A 97 -0.36 25.13 3.42
CA ALA A 97 1.10 25.15 3.30
C ALA A 97 1.82 24.94 4.65
N LYS A 98 1.19 25.32 5.77
CA LYS A 98 1.72 25.14 7.13
C LYS A 98 1.26 23.85 7.79
N LEU A 99 0.10 23.32 7.40
CA LEU A 99 -0.43 22.05 7.88
C LEU A 99 0.20 20.85 7.15
N THR A 100 1.48 20.59 7.39
CA THR A 100 2.23 19.50 6.75
C THR A 100 2.35 18.24 7.60
N ASN A 101 2.03 18.34 8.90
CA ASN A 101 2.24 17.24 9.83
C ASN A 101 1.10 16.23 9.80
N LYS A 102 1.41 15.02 10.27
CA LYS A 102 0.42 14.01 10.61
C LYS A 102 0.24 13.98 12.12
N LEU A 103 -1.01 13.86 12.56
CA LEU A 103 -1.32 13.46 13.93
C LEU A 103 -1.16 11.95 14.00
N ILE A 104 -0.26 11.46 14.84
CA ILE A 104 0.03 10.03 14.98
C ILE A 104 -0.45 9.59 16.36
N GLY A 105 -1.09 8.43 16.43
CA GLY A 105 -1.54 7.79 17.66
C GLY A 105 -1.21 6.30 17.66
N GLN A 106 -1.23 5.71 18.85
CA GLN A 106 -0.98 4.30 19.08
C GLN A 106 -1.90 3.78 20.19
N GLN A 107 -2.40 2.56 20.04
CA GLN A 107 -3.18 1.83 21.04
C GLN A 107 -2.72 0.38 21.09
N ASN A 108 -2.52 -0.13 22.31
CA ASN A 108 -2.06 -1.51 22.54
C ASN A 108 -3.18 -2.32 23.18
N PHE A 109 -3.50 -3.48 22.60
CA PHE A 109 -4.48 -4.41 23.15
C PHE A 109 -3.84 -5.76 23.41
N THR A 110 -3.97 -6.27 24.63
CA THR A 110 -3.57 -7.64 24.96
C THR A 110 -4.76 -8.55 24.79
N LEU A 111 -4.68 -9.44 23.81
CA LEU A 111 -5.77 -10.32 23.40
C LEU A 111 -5.35 -11.79 23.55
N PRO A 112 -6.30 -12.71 23.82
CA PRO A 112 -6.05 -14.15 23.72
C PRO A 112 -5.64 -14.57 22.30
N VAL A 113 -4.95 -15.69 22.15
CA VAL A 113 -4.64 -16.28 20.85
C VAL A 113 -5.96 -16.64 20.13
N SER A 114 -6.19 -16.03 18.96
CA SER A 114 -7.37 -16.22 18.11
C SER A 114 -7.17 -15.51 16.76
N SER A 115 -8.15 -15.63 15.86
CA SER A 115 -8.24 -14.82 14.64
C SER A 115 -9.14 -13.61 14.89
N TYR A 116 -8.66 -12.41 14.59
CA TYR A 116 -9.36 -11.16 14.85
C TYR A 116 -9.62 -10.36 13.58
N SER A 117 -10.69 -9.56 13.63
CA SER A 117 -10.94 -8.44 12.71
C SER A 117 -10.94 -7.15 13.51
N VAL A 118 -10.21 -6.14 13.04
CA VAL A 118 -10.21 -4.79 13.62
C VAL A 118 -10.75 -3.82 12.59
N LYS A 119 -11.85 -3.17 12.92
CA LYS A 119 -12.44 -2.09 12.13
C LYS A 119 -12.09 -0.76 12.79
N LEU A 120 -11.57 0.15 11.98
CA LEU A 120 -11.21 1.51 12.35
C LEU A 120 -12.08 2.48 11.56
N ILE A 121 -12.79 3.36 12.26
CA ILE A 121 -13.57 4.42 11.62
C ILE A 121 -12.99 5.76 12.07
N GLY A 122 -12.32 6.44 11.15
CA GLY A 122 -11.82 7.79 11.40
C GLY A 122 -12.88 8.82 11.07
N SER A 123 -12.93 9.92 11.81
CA SER A 123 -13.78 11.06 11.49
C SER A 123 -13.17 12.38 11.95
N ASP A 124 -13.54 13.46 11.27
CA ASP A 124 -13.25 14.81 11.75
C ASP A 124 -14.30 15.22 12.81
N PHE A 125 -13.84 15.62 14.00
CA PHE A 125 -14.71 16.05 15.10
C PHE A 125 -15.59 17.24 14.73
N ASN A 126 -15.05 18.22 13.99
CA ASN A 126 -15.71 19.45 13.57
C ASN A 126 -16.51 19.30 12.26
N ASN A 127 -16.36 18.16 11.57
CA ASN A 127 -17.15 17.80 10.40
C ASN A 127 -17.28 16.27 10.25
N ARG A 128 -18.24 15.68 10.98
CA ARG A 128 -18.42 14.22 11.03
C ARG A 128 -18.80 13.55 9.70
N SER A 129 -19.14 14.32 8.66
CA SER A 129 -19.36 13.77 7.31
C SER A 129 -18.04 13.39 6.60
N LYS A 130 -16.90 13.96 7.04
CA LYS A 130 -15.57 13.52 6.65
C LYS A 130 -15.21 12.28 7.48
N THR A 131 -15.30 11.10 6.85
CA THR A 131 -14.95 9.82 7.47
C THR A 131 -14.17 8.94 6.49
N ASP A 132 -13.42 8.01 7.05
CA ASP A 132 -12.74 6.94 6.32
C ASP A 132 -12.74 5.69 7.19
N THR A 133 -12.71 4.51 6.57
CA THR A 133 -12.78 3.22 7.28
C THR A 133 -11.66 2.31 6.82
N VAL A 134 -10.97 1.70 7.78
CA VAL A 134 -9.92 0.71 7.54
C VAL A 134 -10.26 -0.57 8.29
N VAL A 135 -10.10 -1.73 7.65
CA VAL A 135 -10.32 -3.03 8.28
C VAL A 135 -9.07 -3.88 8.15
N PHE A 136 -8.62 -4.46 9.25
CA PHE A 136 -7.55 -5.45 9.31
C PHE A 136 -8.11 -6.79 9.72
N ASN A 137 -7.55 -7.86 9.16
CA ASN A 137 -7.69 -9.20 9.68
C ASN A 137 -6.30 -9.70 10.06
N PHE A 138 -6.18 -10.38 11.19
CA PHE A 138 -4.92 -10.98 11.61
C PHE A 138 -5.16 -12.18 12.51
N ASP A 139 -4.19 -13.09 12.48
CA ASP A 139 -4.12 -14.22 13.40
C ASP A 139 -3.14 -13.87 14.50
N LEU A 140 -3.65 -13.83 15.73
CA LEU A 140 -2.84 -13.57 16.89
C LEU A 140 -2.21 -14.90 17.33
N ALA A 141 -0.96 -15.13 16.97
CA ALA A 141 -0.25 -16.37 17.28
C ALA A 141 0.14 -16.47 18.77
N ASP A 142 0.23 -17.72 19.24
CA ASP A 142 0.91 -18.03 20.50
C ASP A 142 2.43 -18.06 20.26
N TYR A 143 3.18 -17.28 21.03
CA TYR A 143 4.64 -17.29 20.94
C TYR A 143 5.19 -18.45 21.76
N ASP A 144 5.13 -19.65 21.16
CA ASP A 144 5.61 -20.92 21.75
C ASP A 144 6.98 -20.72 22.41
N SER A 145 7.01 -20.85 23.74
CA SER A 145 8.24 -20.66 24.52
C SER A 145 9.35 -21.67 24.15
N ASN A 146 9.02 -22.75 23.44
CA ASN A 146 9.95 -23.78 23.01
C ASN A 146 10.54 -23.55 21.62
N LYS A 147 10.11 -22.52 20.89
CA LYS A 147 10.62 -22.19 19.55
C LYS A 147 11.11 -20.75 19.50
N THR A 148 12.21 -20.55 18.80
CA THR A 148 12.70 -19.22 18.49
C THR A 148 11.69 -18.54 17.57
N THR A 149 11.27 -17.33 17.93
CA THR A 149 10.27 -16.60 17.15
C THR A 149 10.60 -15.12 17.10
N LEU A 150 10.09 -14.44 16.07
CA LEU A 150 10.18 -12.99 15.92
C LEU A 150 8.80 -12.37 16.14
N SER A 151 8.75 -11.20 16.77
CA SER A 151 7.58 -10.32 16.67
C SER A 151 7.38 -9.89 15.21
N ASP A 152 6.24 -9.26 14.93
CA ASP A 152 6.16 -8.51 13.67
C ASP A 152 7.14 -7.33 13.67
N ILE A 153 7.44 -6.84 12.47
CA ILE A 153 8.30 -5.69 12.28
C ILE A 153 7.44 -4.41 12.33
N GLN A 154 7.77 -3.53 13.25
CA GLN A 154 7.24 -2.17 13.32
C GLN A 154 8.07 -1.24 12.45
N LEU A 155 7.45 -0.70 11.40
CA LEU A 155 8.04 0.34 10.57
C LEU A 155 7.78 1.71 11.19
N SER A 156 8.83 2.51 11.26
CA SER A 156 8.83 3.77 12.01
C SER A 156 9.29 4.95 11.15
N ALA A 157 8.86 6.15 11.53
CA ALA A 157 9.30 7.40 10.93
C ALA A 157 10.62 7.88 11.55
N ASN A 158 10.84 7.60 12.83
CA ASN A 158 12.10 7.84 13.52
C ASN A 158 12.12 7.06 14.85
N PHE A 159 13.28 7.03 15.49
CA PHE A 159 13.38 6.73 16.91
C PHE A 159 14.47 7.58 17.57
N ALA A 160 14.36 7.78 18.88
CA ALA A 160 15.38 8.42 19.70
C ALA A 160 15.51 7.69 21.04
N LYS A 161 16.67 7.76 21.70
CA LYS A 161 16.77 7.28 23.09
C LYS A 161 15.86 8.14 23.97
N SER A 162 15.14 7.50 24.87
CA SER A 162 14.21 8.17 25.78
C SER A 162 14.19 7.46 27.12
N SER A 163 13.89 8.21 28.17
CA SER A 163 13.54 7.69 29.50
C SER A 163 12.11 8.04 29.89
N ASP A 164 11.33 8.64 28.98
CA ASP A 164 9.94 9.01 29.22
C ASP A 164 9.03 7.79 29.07
N ASN A 165 8.93 6.99 30.13
CA ASN A 165 8.09 5.80 30.15
C ASN A 165 6.58 6.09 30.16
N LYS A 166 6.15 7.36 30.10
CA LYS A 166 4.74 7.75 29.98
C LYS A 166 4.33 8.02 28.54
N SER A 167 5.27 8.20 27.62
CA SER A 167 4.95 8.34 26.21
C SER A 167 4.29 7.07 25.69
N ILE A 168 3.25 7.25 24.86
CA ILE A 168 2.60 6.14 24.15
C ILE A 168 3.50 5.48 23.11
N PHE A 169 4.62 6.14 22.75
CA PHE A 169 5.62 5.65 21.79
C PHE A 169 6.87 5.10 22.48
N TYR A 170 6.90 5.04 23.81
CA TYR A 170 8.04 4.54 24.56
C TYR A 170 8.15 3.01 24.47
N LYS A 171 9.33 2.51 24.10
CA LYS A 171 9.64 1.08 24.02
C LYS A 171 11.11 0.81 24.30
N ASN A 172 11.40 -0.01 25.30
CA ASN A 172 12.75 -0.51 25.60
C ASN A 172 13.87 0.55 25.64
N GLY A 173 13.59 1.73 26.21
CA GLY A 173 14.54 2.84 26.32
C GLY A 173 14.59 3.77 25.09
N TYR A 174 13.62 3.65 24.19
CA TYR A 174 13.48 4.48 23.00
C TYR A 174 12.10 5.09 22.89
N GLU A 175 12.02 6.29 22.35
CA GLU A 175 10.82 6.87 21.76
C GLU A 175 10.79 6.42 20.29
N ILE A 176 9.79 5.63 19.89
CA ILE A 176 9.67 5.06 18.54
C ILE A 176 8.41 5.60 17.88
N THR A 177 8.55 6.57 16.97
CA THR A 177 7.39 7.14 16.27
C THR A 177 7.01 6.23 15.10
N PRO A 178 5.83 5.56 15.11
CA PRO A 178 5.45 4.63 14.05
C PRO A 178 5.21 5.36 12.72
N ASN A 179 5.22 4.60 11.62
CA ASN A 179 4.85 5.10 10.29
C ASN A 179 3.60 4.35 9.74
N PRO A 180 2.37 4.76 10.10
CA PRO A 180 1.16 3.98 9.83
C PRO A 180 0.76 3.81 8.36
N ASP A 181 1.31 4.59 7.44
CA ASP A 181 1.08 4.36 6.00
C ASP A 181 2.19 3.50 5.35
N ALA A 182 3.26 3.21 6.09
CA ALA A 182 4.48 2.58 5.60
C ALA A 182 5.03 3.26 4.33
N LEU A 183 4.78 4.57 4.17
CA LEU A 183 5.24 5.36 3.04
C LEU A 183 6.54 6.07 3.40
N TYR A 184 7.53 5.89 2.55
CA TYR A 184 8.86 6.47 2.67
C TYR A 184 9.20 7.26 1.41
N GLY A 185 10.19 8.15 1.50
CA GLY A 185 10.64 9.02 0.41
C GLY A 185 10.30 10.49 0.59
N MET A 186 10.77 11.34 -0.35
CA MET A 186 10.76 12.82 -0.34
C MET A 186 11.43 13.48 0.88
N ASN A 187 10.89 13.23 2.09
CA ASN A 187 11.34 13.75 3.37
C ASN A 187 11.69 12.65 4.38
N LEU A 188 11.39 11.38 4.06
CA LEU A 188 11.69 10.22 4.92
C LEU A 188 12.51 9.18 4.13
N ASN A 189 13.78 9.48 3.88
CA ASN A 189 14.69 8.69 3.04
C ASN A 189 15.38 7.52 3.77
N THR A 190 14.95 7.24 4.99
CA THR A 190 15.53 6.22 5.85
C THR A 190 14.40 5.36 6.39
N LEU A 191 14.50 4.05 6.17
CA LEU A 191 13.61 3.07 6.74
C LEU A 191 14.07 2.76 8.16
N TYR A 192 13.24 3.08 9.15
CA TYR A 192 13.47 2.73 10.54
C TYR A 192 12.62 1.52 10.91
N TYR A 193 13.20 0.58 11.64
CA TYR A 193 12.54 -0.67 12.00
C TYR A 193 12.81 -1.06 13.45
N TYR A 194 11.86 -1.78 14.02
CA TYR A 194 11.94 -2.38 15.35
C TYR A 194 11.27 -3.77 15.32
N PHE A 195 11.88 -4.77 15.97
CA PHE A 195 11.23 -6.05 16.28
C PHE A 195 11.91 -6.72 17.47
N GLU A 196 11.25 -7.76 18.01
CA GLU A 196 11.71 -8.54 19.15
C GLU A 196 11.97 -9.98 18.75
N VAL A 197 12.95 -10.59 19.42
CA VAL A 197 13.38 -11.97 19.25
C VAL A 197 13.14 -12.68 20.58
N TYR A 198 12.42 -13.81 20.54
CA TYR A 198 12.05 -14.57 21.73
C TYR A 198 12.58 -16.00 21.67
N SER A 199 12.87 -16.58 22.83
CA SER A 199 13.24 -17.99 23.02
C SER A 199 14.46 -18.42 22.19
N ILE A 200 15.44 -17.53 22.01
CA ILE A 200 16.57 -17.77 21.09
C ILE A 200 17.46 -18.94 21.51
N LYS A 201 17.60 -19.21 22.81
CA LYS A 201 18.44 -20.31 23.33
C LYS A 201 17.85 -21.69 23.08
N LYS A 202 16.63 -21.78 22.54
CA LYS A 202 15.96 -23.07 22.27
C LYS A 202 16.50 -23.77 21.04
N GLU A 203 16.85 -23.02 20.00
CA GLU A 203 17.28 -23.59 18.71
C GLU A 203 18.67 -23.14 18.27
N MET A 204 19.14 -21.98 18.73
CA MET A 204 20.50 -21.50 18.42
C MET A 204 21.55 -22.31 19.20
N LYS A 205 22.55 -22.83 18.47
CA LYS A 205 23.66 -23.62 19.03
C LYS A 205 24.94 -22.81 19.21
N SER A 206 25.00 -21.61 18.63
CA SER A 206 26.11 -20.66 18.70
C SER A 206 25.68 -19.37 19.38
N GLU A 207 26.52 -18.81 20.24
CA GLU A 207 26.32 -17.47 20.81
C GLU A 207 26.53 -16.34 19.78
N GLU A 208 27.21 -16.64 18.67
CA GLU A 208 27.39 -15.74 17.54
C GLU A 208 26.39 -16.08 16.45
N ILE A 209 25.54 -15.10 16.13
CA ILE A 209 24.49 -15.16 15.11
C ILE A 209 24.66 -14.02 14.11
N TYR A 210 23.96 -14.09 12.98
CA TYR A 210 23.95 -13.05 11.98
C TYR A 210 22.54 -12.55 11.73
N ALA A 211 22.34 -11.24 11.81
CA ALA A 211 21.12 -10.58 11.40
C ALA A 211 21.25 -10.10 9.95
N TYR A 212 20.36 -10.59 9.09
CA TYR A 212 20.22 -10.22 7.69
C TYR A 212 19.01 -9.30 7.54
N PHE A 213 19.25 -8.10 7.04
CA PHE A 213 18.22 -7.13 6.71
C PHE A 213 18.20 -6.91 5.21
N THR A 214 17.20 -7.47 4.56
CA THR A 214 17.09 -7.51 3.10
C THR A 214 15.91 -6.69 2.65
N ILE A 215 16.10 -5.84 1.64
CA ILE A 215 15.01 -5.18 0.93
C ILE A 215 14.90 -5.84 -0.44
N THR A 216 13.70 -6.33 -0.77
CA THR A 216 13.39 -6.88 -2.09
C THR A 216 12.30 -6.09 -2.78
N ASP A 217 12.28 -6.11 -4.10
CA ASP A 217 11.09 -5.76 -4.86
C ASP A 217 10.02 -6.88 -4.76
N LEU A 218 8.86 -6.69 -5.41
CA LEU A 218 7.79 -7.69 -5.46
C LEU A 218 8.13 -8.94 -6.27
N SER A 219 9.20 -8.90 -7.07
CA SER A 219 9.73 -10.06 -7.80
C SER A 219 10.76 -10.83 -6.96
N ASN A 220 10.94 -10.48 -5.69
CA ASN A 220 11.97 -10.99 -4.77
C ASN A 220 13.42 -10.69 -5.19
N ASN A 221 13.65 -9.73 -6.08
CA ASN A 221 15.02 -9.28 -6.37
C ASN A 221 15.54 -8.47 -5.19
N ILE A 222 16.74 -8.80 -4.71
CA ILE A 222 17.39 -8.05 -3.64
C ILE A 222 17.87 -6.71 -4.18
N VAL A 223 17.30 -5.62 -3.67
CA VAL A 223 17.71 -4.25 -4.02
C VAL A 223 18.65 -3.64 -2.98
N LYS A 224 18.60 -4.13 -1.74
CA LYS A 224 19.52 -3.75 -0.67
C LYS A 224 19.65 -4.86 0.34
N GLN A 225 20.84 -5.02 0.90
CA GLN A 225 21.10 -5.97 1.97
C GLN A 225 22.11 -5.41 2.95
N VAL A 226 21.83 -5.59 4.24
CA VAL A 226 22.75 -5.29 5.34
C VAL A 226 22.88 -6.55 6.18
N VAL A 227 24.10 -6.93 6.51
CA VAL A 227 24.39 -8.05 7.41
C VAL A 227 25.10 -7.51 8.63
N LYS A 228 24.62 -7.88 9.82
CA LYS A 228 25.26 -7.52 11.09
C LYS A 228 25.61 -8.80 11.85
N PRO A 229 26.85 -8.96 12.33
CA PRO A 229 27.13 -9.93 13.37
C PRO A 229 26.41 -9.49 14.64
N GLU A 230 25.69 -10.41 15.27
CA GLU A 230 24.96 -10.16 16.50
C GLU A 230 25.34 -11.18 17.58
N LYS A 231 25.28 -10.74 18.83
CA LYS A 231 25.51 -11.60 20.00
C LYS A 231 24.36 -11.41 20.96
N TYR A 232 23.73 -12.52 21.34
CA TYR A 232 22.68 -12.49 22.36
C TYR A 232 23.24 -12.92 23.71
N ARG A 233 22.87 -12.21 24.77
CA ARG A 233 23.22 -12.55 26.17
C ARG A 233 22.04 -13.19 26.92
N ALA A 234 20.85 -12.69 26.63
CA ALA A 234 19.59 -13.15 27.19
C ALA A 234 18.85 -14.09 26.22
N ASP A 235 17.80 -14.77 26.72
CA ASP A 235 16.94 -15.65 25.91
C ASP A 235 15.93 -14.87 25.04
N ALA A 236 15.83 -13.55 25.25
CA ALA A 236 15.07 -12.64 24.43
C ALA A 236 15.84 -11.31 24.31
N PHE A 237 15.70 -10.64 23.18
CA PHE A 237 16.24 -9.30 22.93
C PHE A 237 15.41 -8.57 21.88
N PHE A 238 15.69 -7.29 21.67
CA PHE A 238 15.07 -6.51 20.60
C PHE A 238 16.14 -6.00 19.65
N GLU A 239 15.76 -5.86 18.38
CA GLU A 239 16.57 -5.26 17.34
C GLU A 239 15.89 -3.96 16.89
N ILE A 240 16.69 -2.89 16.82
CA ILE A 240 16.27 -1.58 16.34
C ILE A 240 17.32 -1.03 15.39
N GLY A 241 16.90 -0.48 14.26
CA GLY A 241 17.85 -0.01 13.28
C GLY A 241 17.28 0.86 12.18
N LYS A 242 18.17 1.24 11.27
CA LYS A 242 17.85 2.10 10.14
C LYS A 242 18.59 1.67 8.89
N ILE A 243 17.92 1.79 7.75
CA ILE A 243 18.49 1.51 6.42
C ILE A 243 18.18 2.70 5.53
N ALA A 244 19.23 3.29 4.95
CA ALA A 244 19.06 4.34 3.95
C ALA A 244 18.34 3.76 2.72
N ILE A 245 17.35 4.46 2.19
CA ILE A 245 16.53 4.01 1.03
C ILE A 245 16.40 5.13 -0.02
N ASP A 246 17.27 6.13 0.05
CA ASP A 246 17.38 7.23 -0.91
C ASP A 246 17.69 6.75 -2.33
N SER A 247 18.38 5.60 -2.45
CA SER A 247 18.68 4.97 -3.74
C SER A 247 17.53 4.15 -4.32
N LEU A 248 16.48 3.87 -3.54
CA LEU A 248 15.36 3.08 -4.02
C LEU A 248 14.45 3.93 -4.92
N GLU A 249 14.03 3.33 -6.02
CA GLU A 249 13.05 3.92 -6.91
C GLU A 249 11.67 3.95 -6.25
N LYS A 250 10.74 4.68 -6.88
CA LYS A 250 9.34 4.63 -6.46
C LYS A 250 8.81 3.21 -6.67
N GLY A 251 8.15 2.65 -5.67
CA GLY A 251 7.69 1.27 -5.77
C GLY A 251 7.23 0.66 -4.46
N VAL A 252 6.86 -0.61 -4.55
CA VAL A 252 6.48 -1.44 -3.41
C VAL A 252 7.64 -2.39 -3.12
N TYR A 253 8.04 -2.46 -1.86
CA TYR A 253 9.17 -3.26 -1.41
C TYR A 253 8.79 -4.11 -0.20
N LEU A 254 9.52 -5.21 -0.01
CA LEU A 254 9.47 -6.01 1.20
C LEU A 254 10.77 -5.78 1.97
N PHE A 255 10.65 -5.46 3.24
CA PHE A 255 11.74 -5.46 4.20
C PHE A 255 11.71 -6.80 4.95
N LYS A 256 12.77 -7.59 4.85
CA LYS A 256 12.91 -8.90 5.50
C LYS A 256 13.99 -8.84 6.56
N ALA A 257 13.68 -9.27 7.77
CA ALA A 257 14.60 -9.41 8.88
C ALA A 257 14.75 -10.89 9.20
N LYS A 258 15.98 -11.41 9.06
CA LYS A 258 16.32 -12.82 9.32
C LYS A 258 17.43 -12.91 10.34
N ILE A 259 17.25 -13.78 11.35
CA ILE A 259 18.29 -14.13 12.32
C ILE A 259 18.76 -15.55 11.99
N LEU A 260 20.06 -15.71 11.71
CA LEU A 260 20.69 -16.96 11.28
C LEU A 260 21.78 -17.38 12.27
N ASP A 261 21.75 -18.65 12.70
CA ASP A 261 22.90 -19.32 13.32
C ASP A 261 23.72 -19.99 12.23
N SER A 262 24.95 -19.50 12.03
CA SER A 262 25.86 -20.00 11.00
C SER A 262 26.40 -21.41 11.29
N THR A 263 26.33 -21.87 12.53
CA THR A 263 26.82 -23.19 12.95
C THR A 263 25.78 -24.27 12.70
N SER A 264 24.52 -24.01 13.05
CA SER A 264 23.42 -24.97 12.86
C SER A 264 22.69 -24.82 11.52
N GLY A 265 22.79 -23.66 10.87
CA GLY A 265 22.01 -23.30 9.69
C GLY A 265 20.56 -22.94 10.01
N PHE A 266 20.15 -22.96 11.28
CA PHE A 266 18.81 -22.57 11.72
C PHE A 266 18.60 -21.07 11.51
N TYR A 267 17.40 -20.69 11.05
CA TYR A 267 17.02 -19.29 10.94
C TYR A 267 15.54 -19.05 11.24
N VAL A 268 15.25 -17.83 11.67
CA VAL A 268 13.90 -17.27 11.75
C VAL A 268 13.85 -16.00 10.91
N GLU A 269 12.74 -15.77 10.22
CA GLU A 269 12.56 -14.63 9.34
C GLU A 269 11.16 -14.03 9.48
N LYS A 270 11.08 -12.70 9.41
CA LYS A 270 9.85 -11.93 9.27
C LYS A 270 10.01 -10.92 8.15
N GLU A 271 8.91 -10.59 7.49
CA GLU A 271 8.90 -9.56 6.46
C GLU A 271 7.76 -8.57 6.66
N LYS A 272 7.98 -7.33 6.20
CA LYS A 272 7.01 -6.25 6.24
C LYS A 272 7.10 -5.44 4.97
N LYS A 273 5.94 -5.15 4.39
CA LYS A 273 5.83 -4.36 3.17
C LYS A 273 5.89 -2.86 3.46
N PHE A 274 6.54 -2.12 2.57
CA PHE A 274 6.57 -0.67 2.59
C PHE A 274 6.57 -0.09 1.17
N PHE A 275 6.33 1.21 1.09
CA PHE A 275 6.18 1.95 -0.16
C PHE A 275 7.24 3.04 -0.22
N VAL A 276 7.87 3.23 -1.38
CA VAL A 276 8.77 4.34 -1.65
C VAL A 276 8.09 5.28 -2.65
N TYR A 277 7.99 6.55 -2.26
CA TYR A 277 7.54 7.67 -3.07
C TYR A 277 8.62 8.75 -3.03
N ASN A 278 9.67 8.55 -3.83
CA ASN A 278 10.62 9.60 -4.12
C ASN A 278 10.12 10.40 -5.33
N LYS A 279 10.27 11.73 -5.30
CA LYS A 279 10.41 12.47 -6.57
C LYS A 279 11.54 11.73 -7.27
N SER A 280 11.31 11.19 -8.45
CA SER A 280 12.41 10.70 -9.29
C SER A 280 13.50 11.76 -9.15
N LYS A 281 14.74 11.37 -8.82
CA LYS A 281 15.86 12.22 -9.22
C LYS A 281 15.47 12.67 -10.62
N GLU A 282 15.40 13.97 -10.87
CA GLU A 282 15.58 14.42 -12.23
C GLU A 282 16.90 13.78 -12.60
N ILE A 283 16.81 12.65 -13.30
CA ILE A 283 17.97 12.03 -13.87
C ILE A 283 18.30 13.04 -14.96
N THR A 284 19.10 14.04 -14.60
CA THR A 284 20.08 14.64 -15.49
C THR A 284 21.15 13.58 -15.83
N GLY A 285 20.70 12.36 -16.11
CA GLY A 285 21.44 11.39 -16.86
C GLY A 285 21.19 11.82 -18.29
N ASN A 286 22.26 12.29 -18.92
CA ASN A 286 22.35 12.28 -20.36
C ASN A 286 22.05 10.86 -20.86
N PHE A 287 20.78 10.53 -21.04
CA PHE A 287 20.36 9.36 -21.79
C PHE A 287 20.22 9.77 -23.25
N SER A 288 21.38 10.09 -23.81
CA SER A 288 21.64 10.14 -25.23
C SER A 288 22.80 9.18 -25.50
N ASP A 289 22.59 7.89 -25.27
CA ASP A 289 23.29 6.93 -26.13
C ASP A 289 22.52 6.92 -27.46
N ASP A 290 22.71 7.99 -28.25
CA ASP A 290 22.07 8.17 -29.55
C ASP A 290 22.30 6.94 -30.42
N LYS A 291 23.44 6.27 -30.25
CA LYS A 291 23.76 5.03 -30.95
C LYS A 291 22.76 3.92 -30.60
N SER A 292 22.43 3.71 -29.32
CA SER A 292 21.47 2.70 -28.88
C SER A 292 20.07 2.97 -29.43
N PHE A 293 19.59 4.22 -29.37
CA PHE A 293 18.30 4.61 -29.93
C PHE A 293 18.25 4.39 -31.45
N LEU A 294 19.28 4.84 -32.18
CA LEU A 294 19.36 4.70 -33.64
C LEU A 294 19.37 3.24 -34.10
N THR A 295 19.90 2.33 -33.28
CA THR A 295 19.90 0.88 -33.55
C THR A 295 18.65 0.15 -33.03
N SER A 296 17.73 0.83 -32.36
CA SER A 296 16.55 0.21 -31.74
C SER A 296 15.35 0.09 -32.69
N GLU A 297 14.41 -0.80 -32.36
CA GLU A 297 13.12 -0.94 -33.07
C GLU A 297 12.32 0.36 -33.13
N TYR A 298 12.48 1.26 -32.14
CA TYR A 298 11.74 2.52 -32.08
C TYR A 298 12.10 3.46 -33.20
N LYS A 299 13.32 3.39 -33.76
CA LYS A 299 13.73 4.34 -34.80
C LYS A 299 12.85 4.26 -36.06
N VAL A 300 12.32 3.07 -36.35
CA VAL A 300 11.49 2.80 -37.54
C VAL A 300 10.00 2.64 -37.24
N MET A 301 9.61 2.61 -35.97
CA MET A 301 8.22 2.35 -35.53
C MET A 301 7.25 3.45 -35.97
N SER A 302 6.10 3.12 -36.57
CA SER A 302 5.11 4.10 -37.03
C SER A 302 4.50 4.91 -35.87
N GLN A 303 3.90 6.07 -36.18
CA GLN A 303 3.15 6.87 -35.21
C GLN A 303 2.04 6.06 -34.54
N GLU A 304 1.29 5.30 -35.33
CA GLU A 304 0.22 4.41 -34.84
C GLU A 304 0.74 3.38 -33.84
N ASN A 305 1.87 2.71 -34.13
CA ASN A 305 2.45 1.73 -33.23
C ASN A 305 2.95 2.37 -31.94
N ILE A 306 3.54 3.58 -32.02
CA ILE A 306 4.00 4.34 -30.85
C ILE A 306 2.83 4.75 -29.96
N ASP A 307 1.76 5.29 -30.54
CA ASP A 307 0.60 5.73 -29.76
C ASP A 307 -0.13 4.51 -29.15
N ASN A 308 -0.29 3.41 -29.89
CA ASN A 308 -0.88 2.16 -29.39
C ASN A 308 -0.05 1.52 -28.26
N GLU A 309 1.28 1.52 -28.39
CA GLU A 309 2.18 1.05 -27.33
C GLU A 309 2.09 1.96 -26.10
N TYR A 310 2.08 3.28 -26.29
CA TYR A 310 1.95 4.26 -25.23
C TYR A 310 0.61 4.16 -24.47
N ASP A 311 -0.50 3.96 -25.18
CA ASP A 311 -1.83 3.77 -24.58
C ASP A 311 -1.86 2.55 -23.66
N LYS A 312 -1.21 1.45 -24.07
CA LYS A 312 -1.10 0.24 -23.26
C LYS A 312 -0.25 0.43 -22.01
N THR A 313 0.55 1.50 -21.89
CA THR A 313 1.31 1.82 -20.67
C THR A 313 0.49 2.51 -19.58
N LEU A 314 -0.82 2.74 -19.81
CA LEU A 314 -1.72 3.46 -18.91
C LEU A 314 -1.56 3.09 -17.42
N TYR A 315 -1.35 1.81 -17.13
CA TYR A 315 -1.28 1.30 -15.76
C TYR A 315 0.08 1.42 -15.07
N ILE A 316 1.12 1.82 -15.80
CA ILE A 316 2.51 1.93 -15.32
C ILE A 316 3.15 3.29 -15.58
N ARG A 317 2.50 4.14 -16.37
CA ARG A 317 2.91 5.53 -16.61
C ARG A 317 2.43 6.41 -15.47
N SER A 318 3.26 7.37 -15.09
CA SER A 318 2.94 8.38 -14.08
C SER A 318 2.37 9.65 -14.69
N THR A 319 1.72 10.49 -13.88
CA THR A 319 1.19 11.79 -14.33
C THR A 319 2.24 12.67 -15.02
N PRO A 320 3.48 12.81 -14.51
CA PRO A 320 4.52 13.59 -15.21
C PRO A 320 4.91 12.99 -16.56
N GLU A 321 5.03 11.66 -16.67
CA GLU A 321 5.29 10.98 -17.95
C GLU A 321 4.14 11.18 -18.93
N ASN A 322 2.91 11.27 -18.43
CA ASN A 322 1.75 11.59 -19.24
C ASN A 322 1.77 13.03 -19.76
N GLU A 323 2.10 13.98 -18.89
CA GLU A 323 2.28 15.38 -19.26
C GLU A 323 3.45 15.59 -20.22
N GLU A 324 4.57 14.92 -20.00
CA GLU A 324 5.75 14.99 -20.88
C GLU A 324 5.40 14.49 -22.28
N PHE A 325 4.83 13.28 -22.40
CA PHE A 325 4.45 12.72 -23.69
C PHE A 325 3.43 13.60 -24.44
N SER A 326 2.46 14.17 -23.71
CA SER A 326 1.43 15.05 -24.29
C SER A 326 1.98 16.32 -24.93
N LYS A 327 3.17 16.77 -24.50
CA LYS A 327 3.84 17.97 -25.03
C LYS A 327 4.71 17.67 -26.27
N LEU A 328 5.00 16.40 -26.55
CA LEU A 328 5.83 16.00 -27.69
C LEU A 328 5.07 16.19 -28.99
N LYS A 329 5.71 16.83 -29.97
CA LYS A 329 5.06 17.24 -31.22
C LYS A 329 5.46 16.36 -32.40
N THR A 330 6.68 15.83 -32.37
CA THR A 330 7.25 15.06 -33.46
C THR A 330 7.26 13.56 -33.16
N LEU A 331 7.21 12.75 -34.21
CA LEU A 331 7.32 11.30 -34.09
C LEU A 331 8.67 10.87 -33.51
N ASP A 332 9.78 11.55 -33.83
CA ASP A 332 11.10 11.20 -33.29
C ASP A 332 11.18 11.46 -31.78
N GLU A 333 10.60 12.57 -31.30
CA GLU A 333 10.47 12.84 -29.86
C GLU A 333 9.66 11.75 -29.15
N LYS A 334 8.50 11.36 -29.69
CA LYS A 334 7.67 10.30 -29.11
C LYS A 334 8.37 8.93 -29.12
N ARG A 335 9.11 8.61 -30.20
CA ARG A 335 9.93 7.38 -30.28
C ARG A 335 11.03 7.37 -29.22
N ARG A 336 11.74 8.50 -29.05
CA ARG A 336 12.79 8.65 -28.02
C ARG A 336 12.21 8.55 -26.62
N PHE A 337 11.04 9.16 -26.39
CA PHE A 337 10.33 9.03 -25.14
C PHE A 337 10.01 7.56 -24.85
N MET A 338 9.42 6.83 -25.79
CA MET A 338 9.07 5.42 -25.57
C MET A 338 10.30 4.53 -25.37
N PHE A 339 11.35 4.73 -26.15
CA PHE A 339 12.64 4.06 -25.95
C PHE A 339 13.16 4.27 -24.51
N ASN A 340 13.18 5.52 -24.05
CA ASN A 340 13.64 5.87 -22.71
C ASN A 340 12.69 5.40 -21.61
N PHE A 341 11.37 5.44 -21.85
CA PHE A 341 10.33 4.99 -20.92
C PHE A 341 10.56 3.54 -20.50
N TRP A 342 10.88 2.69 -21.48
CA TRP A 342 11.19 1.29 -21.24
C TRP A 342 12.61 1.09 -20.74
N ALA A 343 13.62 1.78 -21.30
CA ALA A 343 15.00 1.67 -20.84
C ALA A 343 15.13 1.92 -19.32
N LYS A 344 14.39 2.90 -18.79
CA LYS A 344 14.31 3.21 -17.35
C LYS A 344 13.72 2.08 -16.50
N ARG A 345 12.90 1.20 -17.08
CA ARG A 345 12.19 0.10 -16.39
C ARG A 345 12.85 -1.26 -16.56
N LYS A 346 14.02 -1.32 -17.21
CA LYS A 346 14.75 -2.56 -17.45
C LYS A 346 15.28 -3.14 -16.13
N ILE A 347 14.82 -4.33 -15.75
CA ILE A 347 15.20 -4.99 -14.49
C ILE A 347 16.67 -5.45 -14.52
N ASN A 348 17.08 -6.13 -15.60
CA ASN A 348 18.45 -6.62 -15.74
C ASN A 348 19.22 -5.73 -16.74
N PRO A 349 20.12 -4.85 -16.27
CA PRO A 349 20.91 -4.00 -17.16
C PRO A 349 21.71 -4.79 -18.19
N ASN A 350 22.14 -6.00 -17.83
CA ASN A 350 22.99 -6.88 -18.64
C ASN A 350 22.19 -7.76 -19.61
N SER A 351 20.86 -7.82 -19.51
CA SER A 351 20.02 -8.53 -20.49
C SER A 351 20.10 -7.82 -21.85
N PRO A 352 20.23 -8.53 -22.99
CA PRO A 352 20.18 -7.88 -24.30
C PRO A 352 18.79 -7.31 -24.61
N VAL A 353 17.76 -7.71 -23.87
CA VAL A 353 16.37 -7.30 -24.06
C VAL A 353 15.82 -6.62 -22.80
N ASN A 354 14.64 -6.01 -22.91
CA ASN A 354 13.96 -5.42 -21.78
C ASN A 354 12.98 -6.42 -21.15
N ASP A 355 13.45 -7.14 -20.13
CA ASP A 355 12.67 -8.21 -19.48
C ASP A 355 11.34 -7.69 -18.91
N TYR A 356 11.32 -6.47 -18.37
CA TYR A 356 10.10 -5.84 -17.85
C TYR A 356 9.09 -5.54 -18.97
N LYS A 357 9.55 -4.97 -20.09
CA LYS A 357 8.70 -4.72 -21.27
C LYS A 357 8.09 -6.04 -21.77
N ILE A 358 8.89 -7.10 -21.85
CA ILE A 358 8.45 -8.42 -22.32
C ILE A 358 7.34 -8.99 -21.42
N GLU A 359 7.56 -9.06 -20.11
CA GLU A 359 6.57 -9.60 -19.17
C GLU A 359 5.32 -8.70 -19.10
N TYR A 360 5.47 -7.38 -19.19
CA TYR A 360 4.34 -6.46 -19.25
C TYR A 360 3.46 -6.72 -20.47
N PHE A 361 4.05 -6.76 -21.68
CA PHE A 361 3.27 -7.01 -22.89
C PHE A 361 2.73 -8.44 -22.97
N LYS A 362 3.40 -9.41 -22.35
CA LYS A 362 2.82 -10.74 -22.16
C LYS A 362 1.53 -10.66 -21.35
N ARG A 363 1.50 -9.91 -20.24
CA ARG A 363 0.27 -9.71 -19.45
C ARG A 363 -0.81 -8.94 -20.20
N VAL A 364 -0.45 -7.95 -20.99
CA VAL A 364 -1.39 -7.23 -21.87
C VAL A 364 -2.01 -8.19 -22.90
N ASN A 365 -1.20 -9.06 -23.50
CA ASN A 365 -1.68 -10.04 -24.48
C ASN A 365 -2.56 -11.11 -23.82
N ASP A 366 -2.18 -11.62 -22.65
CA ASP A 366 -3.01 -12.52 -21.84
C ASP A 366 -4.34 -11.83 -21.48
N ALA A 367 -4.31 -10.58 -21.05
CA ALA A 367 -5.52 -9.84 -20.72
C ALA A 367 -6.45 -9.72 -21.92
N ASN A 368 -5.92 -9.41 -23.11
CA ASN A 368 -6.69 -9.36 -24.35
C ASN A 368 -7.25 -10.72 -24.78
N LYS A 369 -6.54 -11.81 -24.45
CA LYS A 369 -6.96 -13.17 -24.77
C LYS A 369 -8.07 -13.66 -23.84
N TYR A 370 -7.95 -13.38 -22.54
CA TYR A 370 -8.81 -13.99 -21.51
C TYR A 370 -9.92 -13.08 -20.98
N TYR A 371 -9.74 -11.75 -21.04
CA TYR A 371 -10.63 -10.80 -20.37
C TYR A 371 -11.26 -9.77 -21.31
N LYS A 372 -11.34 -10.10 -22.60
CA LYS A 372 -12.09 -9.31 -23.58
C LYS A 372 -13.58 -9.34 -23.25
N GLN A 373 -14.24 -8.19 -23.26
CA GLN A 373 -15.67 -8.06 -22.93
C GLN A 373 -16.38 -7.30 -24.05
N GLY A 374 -17.19 -8.00 -24.85
CA GLY A 374 -17.82 -7.44 -26.05
C GLY A 374 -16.80 -6.87 -27.05
N PHE A 375 -16.94 -5.58 -27.38
CA PHE A 375 -16.01 -4.84 -28.23
C PHE A 375 -14.83 -4.20 -27.47
N MET A 376 -14.78 -4.31 -26.14
CA MET A 376 -13.69 -3.76 -25.32
C MET A 376 -12.52 -4.75 -25.28
N ASP A 377 -11.34 -4.28 -25.69
CA ASP A 377 -10.10 -5.03 -25.54
C ASP A 377 -9.87 -5.40 -24.06
N GLY A 378 -9.41 -6.61 -23.82
CA GLY A 378 -9.27 -7.11 -22.45
C GLY A 378 -8.33 -6.28 -21.59
N TRP A 379 -7.28 -5.67 -22.15
CA TRP A 379 -6.40 -4.78 -21.40
C TRP A 379 -7.12 -3.56 -20.81
N LYS A 380 -8.27 -3.15 -21.37
CA LYS A 380 -9.07 -2.01 -20.90
C LYS A 380 -10.13 -2.40 -19.86
N THR A 381 -10.41 -3.69 -19.67
CA THR A 381 -11.41 -4.16 -18.70
C THR A 381 -10.85 -4.16 -17.29
N ASP A 382 -11.70 -4.14 -16.27
CA ASP A 382 -11.25 -4.17 -14.88
C ASP A 382 -10.48 -5.46 -14.54
N LYS A 383 -10.95 -6.61 -15.04
CA LYS A 383 -10.24 -7.89 -14.91
C LYS A 383 -8.86 -7.84 -15.58
N GLY A 384 -8.77 -7.30 -16.80
CA GLY A 384 -7.50 -7.19 -17.50
C GLY A 384 -6.55 -6.18 -16.86
N ARG A 385 -7.05 -5.04 -16.38
CA ARG A 385 -6.27 -4.08 -15.60
C ARG A 385 -5.67 -4.72 -14.36
N ILE A 386 -6.50 -5.39 -13.55
CA ILE A 386 -6.05 -6.07 -12.33
C ILE A 386 -5.01 -7.15 -12.67
N TYR A 387 -5.22 -7.94 -13.73
CA TYR A 387 -4.24 -8.92 -14.20
C TYR A 387 -2.92 -8.29 -14.65
N ILE A 388 -2.95 -7.16 -15.36
CA ILE A 388 -1.74 -6.48 -15.82
C ILE A 388 -0.93 -5.93 -14.63
N VAL A 389 -1.62 -5.27 -13.68
CA VAL A 389 -1.00 -4.62 -12.52
C VAL A 389 -0.48 -5.65 -11.51
N TYR A 390 -1.29 -6.64 -11.16
CA TYR A 390 -1.02 -7.57 -10.06
C TYR A 390 -0.58 -8.96 -10.51
N GLY A 391 -0.70 -9.27 -11.80
CA GLY A 391 -0.41 -10.58 -12.36
C GLY A 391 -1.57 -11.56 -12.21
N LYS A 392 -1.29 -12.83 -12.52
CA LYS A 392 -2.25 -13.92 -12.44
C LYS A 392 -2.68 -14.14 -10.98
N PRO A 393 -3.99 -14.22 -10.68
CA PRO A 393 -4.47 -14.56 -9.34
C PRO A 393 -4.03 -15.96 -8.93
N SER A 394 -3.88 -16.18 -7.62
CA SER A 394 -3.60 -17.49 -7.03
C SER A 394 -4.76 -18.46 -7.25
N GLU A 395 -5.98 -17.95 -7.11
CA GLU A 395 -7.21 -18.71 -7.29
C GLU A 395 -8.31 -17.81 -7.87
N ILE A 396 -9.21 -18.41 -8.66
CA ILE A 396 -10.40 -17.75 -9.20
C ILE A 396 -11.60 -18.61 -8.80
N GLU A 397 -12.44 -18.08 -7.91
CA GLU A 397 -13.75 -18.63 -7.60
C GLU A 397 -14.77 -18.05 -8.57
N ASN A 398 -15.42 -18.90 -9.35
CA ASN A 398 -16.42 -18.49 -10.32
C ASN A 398 -17.82 -18.77 -9.77
N HIS A 399 -18.63 -17.73 -9.65
CA HIS A 399 -20.02 -17.83 -9.27
C HIS A 399 -20.88 -17.47 -10.48
N PRO A 400 -21.47 -18.46 -11.17
CA PRO A 400 -22.34 -18.20 -12.30
C PRO A 400 -23.59 -17.45 -11.84
N ASN A 401 -24.44 -17.07 -12.79
CA ASN A 401 -25.70 -16.43 -12.48
C ASN A 401 -26.60 -17.40 -11.68
N GLU A 402 -26.88 -17.07 -10.42
CA GLU A 402 -27.67 -17.88 -9.48
C GLU A 402 -29.06 -17.26 -9.24
N ALA A 403 -29.96 -17.96 -8.54
CA ALA A 403 -31.34 -17.48 -8.34
C ALA A 403 -31.41 -16.15 -7.59
N ASP A 404 -30.46 -15.88 -6.70
CA ASP A 404 -30.43 -14.76 -5.77
C ASP A 404 -29.28 -13.76 -6.04
N SER A 405 -28.40 -14.01 -7.01
CA SER A 405 -27.30 -13.10 -7.36
C SER A 405 -27.00 -13.02 -8.86
N LYS A 406 -26.42 -11.88 -9.28
CA LYS A 406 -25.74 -11.73 -10.58
C LYS A 406 -24.50 -12.64 -10.63
N ALA A 407 -23.97 -12.90 -11.82
CA ALA A 407 -22.71 -13.63 -11.96
C ALA A 407 -21.54 -12.78 -11.43
N TYR A 408 -20.62 -13.40 -10.70
CA TYR A 408 -19.44 -12.74 -10.15
C TYR A 408 -18.23 -13.69 -10.04
N GLU A 409 -17.04 -13.13 -9.95
CA GLU A 409 -15.78 -13.83 -9.74
C GLU A 409 -15.04 -13.25 -8.55
N ILE A 410 -14.43 -14.11 -7.74
CA ILE A 410 -13.51 -13.70 -6.68
C ILE A 410 -12.11 -14.16 -7.08
N TRP A 411 -11.21 -13.20 -7.24
CA TRP A 411 -9.81 -13.44 -7.53
C TRP A 411 -9.01 -13.28 -6.26
N SER A 412 -8.34 -14.35 -5.81
CA SER A 412 -7.56 -14.37 -4.58
C SER A 412 -6.06 -14.27 -4.90
N TYR A 413 -5.35 -13.49 -4.09
CA TYR A 413 -3.92 -13.23 -4.23
C TYR A 413 -3.20 -13.50 -2.91
N ASN A 414 -2.60 -14.68 -2.77
CA ASN A 414 -1.99 -15.09 -1.50
C ASN A 414 -0.76 -14.25 -1.14
N ASN A 415 -0.06 -13.76 -2.16
CA ASN A 415 1.18 -12.98 -2.02
C ASN A 415 0.93 -11.46 -1.94
N ILE A 416 -0.33 -11.01 -1.95
CA ILE A 416 -0.68 -9.59 -1.91
C ILE A 416 -1.40 -9.30 -0.59
N GLN A 417 -0.77 -8.52 0.29
CA GLN A 417 -1.39 -7.95 1.50
C GLN A 417 -1.99 -8.99 2.47
N GLY A 418 -1.43 -10.20 2.54
CA GLY A 418 -1.90 -11.23 3.47
C GLY A 418 -3.24 -11.84 3.06
N ASN A 419 -3.33 -12.30 1.80
CA ASN A 419 -4.53 -12.81 1.12
C ASN A 419 -5.52 -11.72 0.70
N ALA A 420 -5.14 -10.90 -0.28
CA ALA A 420 -6.04 -9.95 -0.88
C ALA A 420 -7.03 -10.62 -1.85
N ILE A 421 -8.21 -10.00 -1.99
CA ILE A 421 -9.22 -10.41 -2.96
C ILE A 421 -9.62 -9.23 -3.84
N CYS A 422 -9.97 -9.54 -5.08
CA CYS A 422 -10.69 -8.66 -5.99
C CYS A 422 -11.97 -9.36 -6.41
N VAL A 423 -13.10 -8.67 -6.30
CA VAL A 423 -14.40 -9.19 -6.66
C VAL A 423 -14.90 -8.45 -7.89
N PHE A 424 -15.25 -9.21 -8.91
CA PHE A 424 -15.80 -8.70 -10.16
C PHE A 424 -17.21 -9.19 -10.33
N ALA A 425 -18.17 -8.33 -10.62
CA ALA A 425 -19.55 -8.74 -10.86
C ALA A 425 -20.10 -8.14 -12.16
N GLU A 426 -21.07 -8.82 -12.75
CA GLU A 426 -21.78 -8.31 -13.93
C GLU A 426 -22.57 -7.04 -13.60
N ASP A 427 -22.45 -6.04 -14.47
CA ASP A 427 -23.23 -4.79 -14.36
C ASP A 427 -24.72 -5.07 -14.57
N GLU A 428 -25.04 -5.71 -15.70
CA GLU A 428 -26.36 -6.17 -16.09
C GLU A 428 -26.38 -7.68 -16.29
N ILE A 429 -27.47 -8.32 -15.85
CA ILE A 429 -27.63 -9.77 -15.93
C ILE A 429 -27.50 -10.23 -17.39
N GLY A 430 -26.51 -11.09 -17.66
CA GLY A 430 -26.30 -11.65 -19.00
C GLY A 430 -25.60 -10.71 -19.99
N GLY A 431 -25.17 -9.53 -19.54
CA GLY A 431 -24.40 -8.58 -20.35
C GLY A 431 -22.94 -8.99 -20.55
N GLY A 432 -22.40 -9.88 -19.70
CA GLY A 432 -21.02 -10.37 -19.79
C GLY A 432 -19.94 -9.30 -19.55
N ILE A 433 -20.32 -8.11 -19.07
CA ILE A 433 -19.43 -7.01 -18.70
C ILE A 433 -19.25 -7.04 -17.18
N TYR A 434 -18.02 -7.21 -16.74
CA TYR A 434 -17.67 -7.34 -15.33
C TYR A 434 -16.90 -6.10 -14.86
N HIS A 435 -17.34 -5.54 -13.74
CA HIS A 435 -16.66 -4.43 -13.06
C HIS A 435 -16.07 -4.87 -11.72
N LEU A 436 -14.98 -4.22 -11.31
CA LEU A 436 -14.45 -4.37 -9.97
C LEU A 436 -15.44 -3.75 -8.97
N VAL A 437 -16.15 -4.59 -8.23
CA VAL A 437 -17.12 -4.16 -7.22
C VAL A 437 -16.55 -4.12 -5.81
N HIS A 438 -15.46 -4.84 -5.55
CA HIS A 438 -14.75 -4.78 -4.28
C HIS A 438 -13.30 -5.22 -4.43
N SER A 439 -12.39 -4.60 -3.70
CA SER A 439 -11.03 -5.09 -3.51
C SER A 439 -10.58 -4.86 -2.08
N THR A 440 -9.78 -5.78 -1.55
CA THR A 440 -9.03 -5.54 -0.32
C THR A 440 -7.62 -5.01 -0.58
N ILE A 441 -7.21 -4.88 -1.85
CA ILE A 441 -5.92 -4.30 -2.22
C ILE A 441 -5.95 -2.80 -1.96
N ARG A 442 -5.10 -2.32 -1.05
CA ARG A 442 -4.94 -0.88 -0.75
C ARG A 442 -4.75 -0.05 -2.02
N GLY A 443 -5.57 1.00 -2.17
CA GLY A 443 -5.53 1.93 -3.30
C GLY A 443 -6.50 1.57 -4.44
N GLU A 444 -7.05 0.36 -4.43
CA GLU A 444 -8.12 -0.06 -5.34
C GLU A 444 -9.51 0.32 -4.81
N PHE A 445 -10.51 0.27 -5.68
CA PHE A 445 -11.90 0.46 -5.30
C PHE A 445 -12.34 -0.62 -4.30
N SER A 446 -13.01 -0.21 -3.23
CA SER A 446 -13.48 -1.10 -2.17
C SER A 446 -14.86 -0.69 -1.70
N ASP A 447 -15.75 -1.68 -1.62
CA ASP A 447 -17.13 -1.52 -1.17
C ASP A 447 -17.52 -2.68 -0.26
N SER A 448 -17.71 -2.46 1.04
CA SER A 448 -18.02 -3.54 1.98
C SER A 448 -19.40 -4.16 1.75
N ASP A 449 -20.30 -3.45 1.07
CA ASP A 449 -21.69 -3.86 0.84
C ASP A 449 -21.87 -4.53 -0.52
N TRP A 450 -20.78 -4.88 -1.21
CA TRP A 450 -20.80 -5.46 -2.56
C TRP A 450 -21.71 -6.70 -2.63
N LYS A 451 -21.72 -7.55 -1.59
CA LYS A 451 -22.57 -8.76 -1.52
C LYS A 451 -24.05 -8.44 -1.61
N THR A 452 -24.48 -7.31 -1.05
CA THR A 452 -25.88 -6.86 -1.15
C THR A 452 -26.18 -6.31 -2.53
N LYS A 453 -25.21 -5.62 -3.15
CA LYS A 453 -25.36 -4.98 -4.47
C LYS A 453 -25.39 -5.96 -5.64
N ILE A 454 -24.82 -7.15 -5.46
CA ILE A 454 -24.86 -8.21 -6.47
C ILE A 454 -26.10 -9.10 -6.36
N LYS A 455 -26.94 -8.93 -5.32
CA LYS A 455 -28.21 -9.66 -5.20
C LYS A 455 -29.24 -9.17 -6.20
N LYS A 456 -30.17 -10.06 -6.56
CA LYS A 456 -31.29 -9.76 -7.47
C LYS A 456 -32.48 -9.14 -6.76
#